data_AF-A0A9R1HP73-F1
#
_entry.id   AF-A0A9R1HP73-F1
#
_cell.length_a   1.000
_cell.length_b   1.000
_cell.length_c   1.000
_cell.angle_alpha   90.00
_cell.angle_beta   90.00
_cell.angle_gamma   90.00
#
_symmetry.space_group_name_H-M   'P 1'
#
loop_
_entity.id
_entity.type
_entity.pdbx_description
1 polymer ?
#
loop_
_entity_poly.entity_id
_entity_poly.type
_entity_poly.pdbx_seq_one_letter_code
_entity_poly.pdbx_strand_id
1 'polypeptide(L)'
;MAAPPPPPVLPDDVVEEILLRLPPDDPGCLFRASLVCKAWRSAVTHPHFRRRYIGLHRHRAPPVLGFLHDWEDERIPDFVPTTASPFSLPAPDRRFWRPLDCRHGRALFLYDRGQETQELLLWEPITGARQRIPVPSAFRCAWPTAAVFCAAHGCGHRDCAGGPFGVVFVFTLDISPNADVVTSACLYSSETGTWGKLNSREYEFSMDFEHHSSVLVGRSLLYFLSDGGMIPEYNLGSGELAAFRPPPDDYGSDNHRFNLMLAEDGGLGVAEAIDFQLILWKREASDGTNARWVLSRIVDLDIDPCTLVPVLGFAEGANAIFVKTIGSLFMIELQSEQAKRVCHNHGFCNLIPVVSFYTPHSRLQVPRGEHQDPAPPLNLLRRGGQQGVWEKKSLELAQLLFDKGCKAINEKDFAHAADCFRHALEIRVRHYGGLAPECASTFYRYGGALLCKAREAANRSGANLLGKGQTDGNMTGDGDDSDLDLAWKMLNTARVIVAKSPEKTMEKVNILIALAEISMTREDRDSSIGYYFEALAILEHLVRPDHFRIVDLYPLCGDKSVSNSAV
;
A
#
# COMPACT_ATOMS: atom_id res chain seq x y z
N MET A 1 48.40 -22.13 -36.24
CA MET A 1 48.32 -20.75 -35.71
C MET A 1 48.41 -20.84 -34.20
N ALA A 2 49.41 -20.20 -33.58
CA ALA A 2 49.50 -20.12 -32.13
C ALA A 2 48.34 -19.26 -31.60
N ALA A 3 47.72 -19.68 -30.49
CA ALA A 3 46.68 -18.90 -29.83
C ALA A 3 47.25 -17.51 -29.45
N PRO A 4 46.50 -16.42 -29.67
CA PRO A 4 46.95 -15.09 -29.30
C PRO A 4 47.25 -15.06 -27.79
N PRO A 5 48.29 -14.31 -27.36
CA PRO A 5 48.61 -14.18 -25.95
C PRO A 5 47.39 -13.64 -25.19
N PRO A 6 47.15 -14.11 -23.96
CA PRO A 6 46.05 -13.60 -23.16
C PRO A 6 46.22 -12.09 -22.96
N PRO A 7 45.11 -11.32 -22.97
CA PRO A 7 45.18 -9.90 -22.74
C PRO A 7 45.83 -9.60 -21.38
N PRO A 8 46.56 -8.47 -21.26
CA PRO A 8 47.20 -8.09 -20.02
C PRO A 8 46.15 -7.96 -18.91
N VAL A 9 46.43 -8.58 -17.76
CA VAL A 9 45.57 -8.50 -16.57
C VAL A 9 45.66 -7.08 -16.02
N LEU A 10 44.50 -6.42 -15.87
CA LEU A 10 44.43 -5.11 -15.25
C LEU A 10 44.88 -5.21 -13.78
N PRO A 11 45.74 -4.29 -13.31
CA PRO A 11 46.10 -4.19 -11.89
C PRO A 11 44.86 -4.03 -10.99
N ASP A 12 44.89 -4.62 -9.79
CA ASP A 12 43.75 -4.63 -8.86
C ASP A 12 43.33 -3.21 -8.41
N ASP A 13 44.28 -2.27 -8.32
CA ASP A 13 44.03 -0.87 -8.02
C ASP A 13 43.23 -0.17 -9.12
N VAL A 14 43.54 -0.44 -10.38
CA VAL A 14 42.79 0.12 -11.53
C VAL A 14 41.38 -0.45 -11.58
N VAL A 15 41.22 -1.75 -11.27
CA VAL A 15 39.90 -2.38 -11.15
C VAL A 15 39.07 -1.70 -10.06
N GLU A 16 39.64 -1.50 -8.86
CA GLU A 16 38.94 -0.81 -7.77
C GLU A 16 38.47 0.59 -8.19
N GLU A 17 39.35 1.37 -8.84
CA GLU A 17 39.04 2.71 -9.35
C GLU A 17 37.88 2.71 -10.37
N ILE A 18 37.83 1.72 -11.27
CA ILE A 18 36.73 1.59 -12.23
C ILE A 18 35.43 1.28 -11.49
N LEU A 19 35.46 0.32 -10.56
CA LEU A 19 34.29 -0.11 -9.82
C LEU A 19 33.72 1.00 -8.92
N LEU A 20 34.56 1.88 -8.38
CA LEU A 20 34.12 3.04 -7.60
C LEU A 20 33.29 4.04 -8.42
N ARG A 21 33.51 4.11 -9.74
CA ARG A 21 32.83 5.03 -10.66
C ARG A 21 31.50 4.50 -11.20
N LEU A 22 31.13 3.27 -10.86
CA LEU A 22 29.83 2.70 -11.25
C LEU A 22 28.67 3.49 -10.64
N PRO A 23 27.58 3.70 -11.40
CA PRO A 23 26.47 4.54 -10.98
C PRO A 23 25.77 3.97 -9.74
N PRO A 24 25.55 4.76 -8.67
CA PRO A 24 24.88 4.29 -7.47
C PRO A 24 23.41 3.91 -7.72
N ASP A 25 22.76 4.55 -8.69
CA ASP A 25 21.34 4.35 -9.01
C ASP A 25 21.06 3.04 -9.78
N ASP A 26 22.12 2.33 -10.22
CA ASP A 26 22.04 0.97 -10.78
C ASP A 26 22.87 -0.03 -9.95
N PRO A 27 22.34 -0.51 -8.81
CA PRO A 27 23.01 -1.48 -7.95
C PRO A 27 23.34 -2.80 -8.67
N GLY A 28 22.65 -3.10 -9.78
CA GLY A 28 22.93 -4.24 -10.63
C GLY A 28 24.35 -4.23 -11.20
N CYS A 29 24.96 -3.05 -11.41
CA CYS A 29 26.34 -2.93 -11.89
C CYS A 29 27.33 -3.54 -10.89
N LEU A 30 27.29 -3.11 -9.63
CA LEU A 30 28.17 -3.63 -8.58
C LEU A 30 27.86 -5.09 -8.24
N PHE A 31 26.59 -5.48 -8.29
CA PHE A 31 26.20 -6.88 -8.12
C PHE A 31 26.83 -7.75 -9.20
N ARG A 32 26.68 -7.40 -10.48
CA ARG A 32 27.29 -8.14 -11.61
C ARG A 32 28.81 -8.14 -11.55
N ALA A 33 29.43 -7.02 -11.16
CA ALA A 33 30.88 -6.95 -10.96
C ALA A 33 31.37 -7.98 -9.90
N SER A 34 30.61 -8.16 -8.82
CA SER A 34 30.91 -9.16 -7.78
C SER A 34 30.81 -10.63 -8.26
N LEU A 35 30.16 -10.87 -9.40
CA LEU A 35 29.99 -12.20 -9.99
C LEU A 35 31.10 -12.54 -11.00
N VAL A 36 31.88 -11.56 -11.48
CA VAL A 36 32.92 -11.76 -12.50
C VAL A 36 34.02 -12.71 -12.02
N CYS A 37 34.62 -12.44 -10.86
CA CYS A 37 35.65 -13.30 -10.28
C CYS A 37 35.78 -13.11 -8.76
N LYS A 38 36.55 -13.99 -8.10
CA LYS A 38 36.79 -13.92 -6.64
C LYS A 38 37.51 -12.63 -6.23
N ALA A 39 38.45 -12.13 -7.04
CA ALA A 39 39.20 -10.91 -6.74
C ALA A 39 38.29 -9.69 -6.74
N TRP A 40 37.46 -9.52 -7.78
CA TRP A 40 36.50 -8.41 -7.87
C TRP A 40 35.47 -8.48 -6.75
N ARG A 41 34.94 -9.67 -6.46
CA ARG A 41 34.06 -9.89 -5.30
C ARG A 41 34.74 -9.45 -4.01
N SER A 42 35.98 -9.87 -3.78
CA SER A 42 36.74 -9.49 -2.59
C SER A 42 36.94 -7.99 -2.49
N ALA A 43 37.24 -7.32 -3.62
CA ALA A 43 37.39 -5.86 -3.67
C ALA A 43 36.09 -5.14 -3.29
N VAL A 44 34.98 -5.43 -3.97
CA VAL A 44 33.71 -4.70 -3.75
C VAL A 44 33.04 -5.03 -2.42
N THR A 45 33.36 -6.18 -1.81
CA THR A 45 32.84 -6.57 -0.49
C THR A 45 33.69 -6.03 0.66
N HIS A 46 34.86 -5.47 0.38
CA HIS A 46 35.75 -4.97 1.42
C HIS A 46 35.20 -3.70 2.07
N PRO A 47 35.23 -3.57 3.42
CA PRO A 47 34.77 -2.35 4.11
C PRO A 47 35.48 -1.06 3.65
N HIS A 48 36.72 -1.17 3.17
CA HIS A 48 37.46 -0.06 2.57
C HIS A 48 36.79 0.46 1.29
N PHE A 49 36.46 -0.44 0.36
CA PHE A 49 35.79 -0.10 -0.89
C PHE A 49 34.47 0.62 -0.60
N ARG A 50 33.67 0.10 0.32
CA ARG A 50 32.39 0.71 0.71
C ARG A 50 32.56 2.14 1.22
N ARG A 51 33.53 2.39 2.10
CA ARG A 51 33.82 3.76 2.59
C ARG A 51 34.26 4.69 1.46
N ARG A 52 35.09 4.21 0.54
CA ARG A 52 35.52 4.98 -0.64
C ARG A 52 34.37 5.26 -1.60
N TYR A 53 33.51 4.26 -1.84
CA TYR A 53 32.36 4.36 -2.73
C TYR A 53 31.36 5.39 -2.20
N ILE A 54 30.97 5.27 -0.94
CA ILE A 54 30.08 6.24 -0.28
C ILE A 54 30.74 7.63 -0.20
N GLY A 55 32.06 7.69 0.05
CA GLY A 55 32.82 8.93 0.06
C GLY A 55 32.83 9.66 -1.28
N LEU A 56 33.01 8.92 -2.39
CA LEU A 56 33.00 9.47 -3.75
C LEU A 56 31.60 9.99 -4.14
N HIS A 57 30.55 9.32 -3.67
CA HIS A 57 29.15 9.68 -3.95
C HIS A 57 28.50 10.51 -2.82
N ARG A 58 29.30 11.12 -1.93
CA ARG A 58 28.80 11.84 -0.74
C ARG A 58 27.91 13.05 -1.06
N HIS A 59 28.04 13.62 -2.25
CA HIS A 59 27.20 14.77 -2.66
C HIS A 59 25.87 14.35 -3.29
N ARG A 60 25.67 13.05 -3.58
CA ARG A 60 24.42 12.53 -4.14
C ARG A 60 23.48 12.09 -3.04
N ALA A 61 22.17 12.16 -3.29
CA ALA A 61 21.19 11.47 -2.48
C ALA A 61 21.41 9.94 -2.60
N PRO A 62 21.31 9.17 -1.51
CA PRO A 62 21.27 7.72 -1.61
C PRO A 62 20.07 7.27 -2.48
N PRO A 63 20.26 6.28 -3.36
CA PRO A 63 19.19 5.81 -4.24
C PRO A 63 18.13 5.01 -3.46
N VAL A 64 16.90 5.03 -3.97
CA VAL A 64 15.87 4.08 -3.57
C VAL A 64 16.19 2.75 -4.26
N LEU A 65 16.59 1.75 -3.47
CA LEU A 65 16.92 0.41 -3.95
C LEU A 65 15.67 -0.39 -4.30
N GLY A 66 14.61 -0.17 -3.54
CA GLY A 66 13.32 -0.84 -3.65
C GLY A 66 12.45 -0.52 -2.45
N PHE A 67 11.42 -1.32 -2.23
CA PHE A 67 10.53 -1.17 -1.09
C PHE A 67 10.10 -2.54 -0.54
N LEU A 68 9.70 -2.52 0.74
CA LEU A 68 9.03 -3.62 1.42
C LEU A 68 7.54 -3.31 1.51
N HIS A 69 6.70 -4.34 1.61
CA HIS A 69 5.25 -4.22 1.72
C HIS A 69 4.67 -5.33 2.60
N ASP A 70 3.45 -5.12 3.08
CA ASP A 70 2.71 -6.09 3.89
C ASP A 70 1.58 -6.80 3.12
N TRP A 71 1.52 -6.61 1.80
CA TRP A 71 0.46 -7.21 0.98
C TRP A 71 0.53 -8.75 0.87
N GLU A 72 -0.61 -9.42 1.06
CA GLU A 72 -0.75 -10.88 1.07
C GLU A 72 -0.83 -11.55 -0.32
N ASP A 73 0.12 -11.30 -1.23
CA ASP A 73 0.23 -12.03 -2.51
C ASP A 73 1.60 -12.69 -2.66
N GLU A 74 1.66 -14.03 -2.61
CA GLU A 74 2.91 -14.81 -2.68
C GLU A 74 3.64 -14.67 -4.02
N ARG A 75 2.97 -14.15 -5.06
CA ARG A 75 3.59 -13.86 -6.36
C ARG A 75 4.47 -12.61 -6.31
N ILE A 76 4.27 -11.75 -5.30
CA ILE A 76 5.04 -10.52 -5.13
C ILE A 76 6.22 -10.82 -4.19
N PRO A 77 7.46 -10.58 -4.62
CA PRO A 77 8.62 -10.73 -3.75
C PRO A 77 8.55 -9.79 -2.55
N ASP A 78 9.00 -10.26 -1.38
CA ASP A 78 9.05 -9.48 -0.12
C ASP A 78 9.78 -8.13 -0.27
N PHE A 79 10.75 -8.08 -1.18
CA PHE A 79 11.44 -6.88 -1.61
C PHE A 79 11.26 -6.65 -3.10
N VAL A 80 10.66 -5.51 -3.47
CA VAL A 80 10.45 -5.12 -4.86
C VAL A 80 11.48 -4.07 -5.27
N PRO A 81 12.40 -4.37 -6.21
CA PRO A 81 13.40 -3.42 -6.65
C PRO A 81 12.79 -2.30 -7.49
N THR A 82 13.31 -1.08 -7.33
CA THR A 82 12.92 0.11 -8.12
C THR A 82 13.88 0.41 -9.26
N THR A 83 14.90 -0.43 -9.42
CA THR A 83 16.02 -0.22 -10.35
C THR A 83 15.82 -1.01 -11.63
N ALA A 84 16.41 -0.54 -12.74
CA ALA A 84 16.25 -1.17 -14.04
C ALA A 84 16.86 -2.58 -14.11
N SER A 85 17.99 -2.81 -13.41
CA SER A 85 18.61 -4.12 -13.33
C SER A 85 17.93 -4.96 -12.24
N PRO A 86 17.53 -6.22 -12.55
CA PRO A 86 16.98 -7.11 -11.54
C PRO A 86 18.06 -7.48 -10.52
N PHE A 87 17.85 -7.08 -9.28
CA PHE A 87 18.58 -7.54 -8.11
C PHE A 87 17.57 -7.66 -6.94
N SER A 88 17.87 -8.50 -5.96
CA SER A 88 16.98 -8.74 -4.84
C SER A 88 17.77 -8.76 -3.54
N LEU A 89 17.16 -8.23 -2.49
CA LEU A 89 17.69 -8.30 -1.14
C LEU A 89 16.95 -9.43 -0.38
N PRO A 90 17.66 -10.20 0.46
CA PRO A 90 17.08 -11.33 1.21
C PRO A 90 16.24 -10.82 2.40
N ALA A 91 15.16 -10.10 2.10
CA ALA A 91 14.22 -9.60 3.09
C ALA A 91 13.64 -10.75 3.93
N PRO A 92 13.29 -10.50 5.21
CA PRO A 92 12.51 -11.43 6.00
C PRO A 92 11.20 -11.82 5.30
N ASP A 93 10.78 -13.07 5.50
CA ASP A 93 9.54 -13.60 4.92
C ASP A 93 8.34 -12.87 5.56
N ARG A 94 7.60 -12.15 4.72
CA ARG A 94 6.48 -11.31 5.17
C ARG A 94 5.34 -12.09 5.80
N ARG A 95 5.27 -13.42 5.60
CA ARG A 95 4.26 -14.29 6.26
C ARG A 95 4.45 -14.40 7.77
N PHE A 96 5.58 -13.95 8.27
CA PHE A 96 5.91 -13.94 9.69
C PHE A 96 6.32 -12.55 10.18
N TRP A 97 6.85 -11.72 9.29
CA TRP A 97 7.49 -10.45 9.62
C TRP A 97 6.85 -9.30 8.86
N ARG A 98 6.00 -8.53 9.54
CA ARG A 98 5.41 -7.31 9.00
C ARG A 98 6.42 -6.16 9.04
N PRO A 99 6.72 -5.48 7.92
CA PRO A 99 7.65 -4.34 7.92
C PRO A 99 7.03 -3.10 8.58
N LEU A 100 7.76 -2.45 9.48
CA LEU A 100 7.30 -1.24 10.20
C LEU A 100 8.03 0.04 9.75
N ASP A 101 9.33 -0.05 9.49
CA ASP A 101 10.16 1.11 9.16
C ASP A 101 11.46 0.72 8.46
N CYS A 102 12.06 1.63 7.70
CA CYS A 102 13.42 1.48 7.17
C CYS A 102 14.15 2.82 7.10
N ARG A 103 15.14 3.00 7.97
CA ARG A 103 15.98 4.19 8.05
C ARG A 103 17.43 3.86 8.32
N HIS A 104 18.34 4.73 7.85
CA HIS A 104 19.77 4.64 8.17
C HIS A 104 20.38 3.26 7.87
N GLY A 105 19.95 2.60 6.79
CA GLY A 105 20.45 1.28 6.41
C GLY A 105 19.95 0.13 7.29
N ARG A 106 18.85 0.32 8.02
CA ARG A 106 18.20 -0.69 8.87
C ARG A 106 16.71 -0.70 8.61
N ALA A 107 16.15 -1.88 8.49
CA ALA A 107 14.71 -2.11 8.42
C ALA A 107 14.24 -2.82 9.69
N LEU A 108 13.06 -2.46 10.16
CA LEU A 108 12.42 -2.97 11.35
C LEU A 108 11.17 -3.74 10.95
N PHE A 109 10.98 -4.91 11.55
CA PHE A 109 9.82 -5.77 11.34
C PHE A 109 9.20 -6.16 12.68
N LEU A 110 7.90 -6.41 12.68
CA LEU A 110 7.16 -6.98 13.80
C LEU A 110 6.76 -8.41 13.46
N TYR A 111 6.87 -9.30 14.44
CA TYR A 111 6.36 -10.65 14.30
C TYR A 111 4.82 -10.65 14.32
N ASP A 112 4.20 -11.13 13.24
CA ASP A 112 2.74 -11.03 13.01
C ASP A 112 2.09 -12.42 12.84
N ARG A 113 2.12 -13.24 13.90
CA ARG A 113 1.41 -14.54 13.95
C ARG A 113 0.75 -14.79 15.30
N GLY A 114 -0.51 -14.36 15.43
CA GLY A 114 -1.44 -14.85 16.45
C GLY A 114 -0.96 -14.75 17.91
N GLN A 115 -1.41 -15.69 18.75
CA GLN A 115 -1.24 -15.74 20.22
C GLN A 115 0.21 -15.98 20.71
N GLU A 116 1.21 -15.88 19.84
CA GLU A 116 2.63 -16.03 20.22
C GLU A 116 3.22 -14.71 20.76
N THR A 117 4.38 -14.80 21.41
CA THR A 117 5.09 -13.62 21.94
C THR A 117 5.57 -12.74 20.79
N GLN A 118 4.96 -11.56 20.64
CA GLN A 118 5.41 -10.57 19.66
C GLN A 118 6.84 -10.11 19.96
N GLU A 119 7.59 -9.86 18.90
CA GLU A 119 8.97 -9.38 18.96
C GLU A 119 9.27 -8.56 17.70
N LEU A 120 10.33 -7.76 17.78
CA LEU A 120 10.84 -6.99 16.67
C LEU A 120 12.06 -7.67 16.05
N LEU A 121 12.18 -7.61 14.73
CA LEU A 121 13.37 -7.99 13.99
C LEU A 121 13.97 -6.76 13.34
N LEU A 122 15.20 -6.45 13.72
CA LEU A 122 16.06 -5.53 13.00
C LEU A 122 16.80 -6.30 11.89
N TRP A 123 16.72 -5.82 10.66
CA TRP A 123 17.41 -6.35 9.50
C TRP A 123 18.26 -5.27 8.84
N GLU A 124 19.52 -5.55 8.57
CA GLU A 124 20.40 -4.67 7.78
C GLU A 124 20.36 -5.11 6.30
N PRO A 125 19.76 -4.32 5.38
CA PRO A 125 19.52 -4.79 4.01
C PRO A 125 20.79 -5.13 3.22
N ILE A 126 21.89 -4.44 3.50
CA ILE A 126 23.16 -4.59 2.78
C ILE A 126 24.00 -5.75 3.30
N THR A 127 24.15 -5.87 4.63
CA THR A 127 24.98 -6.90 5.27
C THR A 127 24.21 -8.22 5.45
N GLY A 128 22.88 -8.15 5.51
CA GLY A 128 22.01 -9.26 5.86
C GLY A 128 22.00 -9.57 7.36
N ALA A 129 22.66 -8.76 8.20
CA ALA A 129 22.66 -8.94 9.64
C ALA A 129 21.24 -8.84 10.20
N ARG A 130 20.95 -9.65 11.22
CA ARG A 130 19.64 -9.75 11.86
C ARG A 130 19.80 -9.71 13.37
N GLN A 131 18.93 -8.97 14.04
CA GLN A 131 18.89 -8.90 15.51
C GLN A 131 17.44 -8.87 15.99
N ARG A 132 17.09 -9.78 16.89
CA ARG A 132 15.77 -9.81 17.55
C ARG A 132 15.78 -8.85 18.75
N ILE A 133 14.69 -8.13 18.94
CA ILE A 133 14.49 -7.17 20.02
C ILE A 133 13.14 -7.50 20.67
N PRO A 134 13.08 -7.74 21.99
CA PRO A 134 11.80 -8.01 22.65
C PRO A 134 10.90 -6.77 22.55
N VAL A 135 9.59 -6.95 22.38
CA VAL A 135 8.64 -5.82 22.53
C VAL A 135 8.59 -5.35 23.98
N PRO A 136 8.15 -4.10 24.24
CA PRO A 136 7.97 -3.60 25.59
C PRO A 136 7.02 -4.48 26.42
N SER A 137 7.39 -4.79 27.66
CA SER A 137 6.59 -5.67 28.51
C SER A 137 5.21 -5.14 28.87
N ALA A 138 4.95 -3.84 28.67
CA ALA A 138 3.65 -3.20 28.87
C ALA A 138 2.70 -3.41 27.68
N PHE A 139 3.22 -3.70 26.49
CA PHE A 139 2.43 -3.81 25.27
C PHE A 139 1.49 -5.03 25.30
N ARG A 140 0.21 -4.79 24.99
CA ARG A 140 -0.88 -5.79 25.04
C ARG A 140 -1.88 -5.68 23.88
N CYS A 141 -1.74 -4.68 23.02
CA CYS A 141 -2.75 -4.28 22.05
C CYS A 141 -2.49 -4.86 20.64
N ALA A 142 -3.47 -4.76 19.75
CA ALA A 142 -3.28 -4.98 18.33
C ALA A 142 -2.72 -3.71 17.66
N TRP A 143 -2.00 -3.86 16.55
CA TRP A 143 -1.56 -2.75 15.66
C TRP A 143 -0.63 -1.67 16.23
N PRO A 144 0.53 -2.03 16.82
CA PRO A 144 1.56 -1.05 17.18
C PRO A 144 2.32 -0.53 15.95
N THR A 145 3.06 0.56 16.13
CA THR A 145 4.07 1.03 15.18
C THR A 145 5.42 1.26 15.86
N ALA A 146 6.48 1.28 15.06
CA ALA A 146 7.81 1.57 15.55
C ALA A 146 8.70 2.16 14.47
N ALA A 147 9.65 3.00 14.88
CA ALA A 147 10.64 3.60 13.99
C ALA A 147 12.05 3.37 14.52
N VAL A 148 12.98 3.06 13.62
CA VAL A 148 14.41 2.87 13.91
C VAL A 148 15.20 4.12 13.55
N PHE A 149 16.21 4.45 14.35
CA PHE A 149 17.12 5.54 14.04
C PHE A 149 18.56 5.22 14.45
N CYS A 150 19.51 5.93 13.83
CA CYS A 150 20.91 5.81 14.19
C CYS A 150 21.20 6.68 15.41
N ALA A 151 21.77 6.08 16.46
CA ALA A 151 22.10 6.76 17.71
C ALA A 151 23.57 7.23 17.76
N ALA A 152 24.36 7.00 16.69
CA ALA A 152 25.76 7.37 16.67
C ALA A 152 25.95 8.90 16.61
N HIS A 153 26.63 9.45 17.61
CA HIS A 153 26.92 10.89 17.69
C HIS A 153 27.72 11.37 16.48
N GLY A 154 27.29 12.49 15.88
CA GLY A 154 27.97 13.07 14.72
C GLY A 154 27.88 12.24 13.44
N CYS A 155 27.04 11.20 13.41
CA CYS A 155 26.90 10.37 12.22
C CYS A 155 26.30 11.16 11.05
N GLY A 156 26.88 10.97 9.86
CA GLY A 156 26.39 11.53 8.60
C GLY A 156 25.31 10.69 7.92
N HIS A 157 24.82 9.63 8.59
CA HIS A 157 23.71 8.76 8.18
C HIS A 157 23.80 8.05 6.81
N ARG A 158 24.96 8.15 6.14
CA ARG A 158 25.26 7.50 4.86
C ARG A 158 25.87 6.11 5.01
N ASP A 159 26.38 5.81 6.20
CA ASP A 159 27.00 4.55 6.55
C ASP A 159 26.81 4.24 8.05
N CYS A 160 25.62 3.77 8.42
CA CYS A 160 25.29 3.43 9.81
C CYS A 160 25.38 1.94 10.13
N ALA A 161 25.76 1.09 9.17
CA ALA A 161 25.75 -0.36 9.36
C ALA A 161 26.64 -0.76 10.56
N GLY A 162 26.11 -1.61 11.44
CA GLY A 162 26.82 -2.08 12.65
C GLY A 162 27.02 -1.04 13.77
N GLY A 163 26.59 0.21 13.61
CA GLY A 163 26.70 1.23 14.67
C GLY A 163 25.62 1.12 15.77
N PRO A 164 25.62 1.99 16.79
CA PRO A 164 24.52 2.07 17.75
C PRO A 164 23.22 2.58 17.10
N PHE A 165 22.10 2.15 17.66
CA PHE A 165 20.75 2.44 17.16
C PHE A 165 19.75 2.56 18.30
N GLY A 166 18.65 3.24 18.01
CA GLY A 166 17.48 3.28 18.87
C GLY A 166 16.22 2.87 18.11
N VAL A 167 15.22 2.43 18.86
CA VAL A 167 13.87 2.15 18.32
C VAL A 167 12.85 2.85 19.21
N VAL A 168 12.00 3.69 18.63
CA VAL A 168 10.80 4.18 19.31
C VAL A 168 9.66 3.25 18.98
N PHE A 169 9.00 2.71 19.98
CA PHE A 169 7.85 1.82 19.84
C PHE A 169 6.62 2.50 20.44
N VAL A 170 5.57 2.64 19.63
CA VAL A 170 4.33 3.36 19.94
C VAL A 170 3.17 2.39 19.88
N PHE A 171 2.34 2.40 20.92
CA PHE A 171 1.21 1.50 21.07
C PHE A 171 0.15 2.09 22.01
N THR A 172 -1.06 1.56 21.92
CA THR A 172 -2.16 1.90 22.83
C THR A 172 -2.24 0.92 23.99
N LEU A 173 -2.66 1.44 25.14
CA LEU A 173 -2.98 0.67 26.33
C LEU A 173 -4.47 0.87 26.64
N ASP A 174 -5.18 -0.24 26.81
CA ASP A 174 -6.54 -0.23 27.34
C ASP A 174 -6.47 -0.33 28.86
N ILE A 175 -6.74 0.78 29.55
CA ILE A 175 -6.57 0.88 31.01
C ILE A 175 -7.88 0.58 31.75
N SER A 176 -9.05 0.67 31.11
CA SER A 176 -10.33 0.37 31.76
C SER A 176 -11.46 0.01 30.78
N PRO A 177 -12.46 -0.79 31.21
CA PRO A 177 -13.64 -1.12 30.40
C PRO A 177 -14.54 0.08 30.04
N ASN A 178 -14.23 1.29 30.53
CA ASN A 178 -15.00 2.52 30.31
C ASN A 178 -14.31 3.54 29.38
N ALA A 179 -13.45 3.09 28.46
CA ALA A 179 -12.99 3.80 27.25
C ALA A 179 -11.83 4.82 27.38
N ASP A 180 -11.06 4.83 28.46
CA ASP A 180 -9.82 5.60 28.52
C ASP A 180 -8.69 4.85 27.81
N VAL A 181 -8.43 5.20 26.54
CA VAL A 181 -7.33 4.65 25.75
C VAL A 181 -6.10 5.55 25.87
N VAL A 182 -4.96 4.97 26.20
CA VAL A 182 -3.73 5.71 26.42
C VAL A 182 -2.69 5.36 25.38
N THR A 183 -2.33 6.33 24.55
CA THR A 183 -1.20 6.18 23.62
C THR A 183 0.09 6.29 24.40
N SER A 184 0.94 5.28 24.27
CA SER A 184 2.19 5.15 24.98
C SER A 184 3.34 4.93 24.01
N ALA A 185 4.50 5.45 24.36
CA ALA A 185 5.73 5.28 23.61
C ALA A 185 6.88 4.95 24.56
N CYS A 186 7.83 4.16 24.06
CA CYS A 186 9.06 3.88 24.77
C CYS A 186 10.23 3.77 23.79
N LEU A 187 11.42 4.09 24.30
CA LEU A 187 12.65 4.14 23.52
C LEU A 187 13.56 2.98 23.90
N TYR A 188 13.89 2.11 22.95
CA TYR A 188 14.95 1.13 23.07
C TYR A 188 16.30 1.73 22.71
N SER A 189 17.36 1.38 23.45
CA SER A 189 18.75 1.70 23.13
C SER A 189 19.55 0.42 22.89
N SER A 190 20.21 0.31 21.74
CA SER A 190 21.07 -0.83 21.42
C SER A 190 22.31 -0.93 22.32
N GLU A 191 22.75 0.18 22.90
CA GLU A 191 23.94 0.22 23.76
C GLU A 191 23.66 -0.39 25.13
N THR A 192 22.44 -0.18 25.65
CA THR A 192 22.01 -0.76 26.92
C THR A 192 21.31 -2.11 26.74
N GLY A 193 20.75 -2.36 25.55
CA GLY A 193 19.92 -3.52 25.27
C GLY A 193 18.57 -3.49 25.99
N THR A 194 18.09 -2.30 26.39
CA THR A 194 16.89 -2.15 27.23
C THR A 194 15.94 -1.09 26.70
N TRP A 195 14.67 -1.25 27.04
CA TRP A 195 13.64 -0.22 26.88
C TRP A 195 13.74 0.80 28.03
N GLY A 196 13.71 2.07 27.66
CA GLY A 196 13.63 3.18 28.60
C GLY A 196 12.26 3.33 29.24
N LYS A 197 12.09 4.44 29.96
CA LYS A 197 10.83 4.78 30.64
C LYS A 197 9.67 4.83 29.65
N LEU A 198 8.52 4.29 30.06
CA LEU A 198 7.25 4.41 29.34
C LEU A 198 6.73 5.85 29.48
N ASN A 199 6.45 6.49 28.36
CA ASN A 199 5.83 7.81 28.31
C ASN A 199 4.44 7.67 27.69
N SER A 200 3.44 8.10 28.44
CA SER A 200 2.04 7.86 28.12
C SER A 200 1.28 9.17 28.11
N ARG A 201 0.30 9.28 27.23
CA ARG A 201 -0.59 10.43 27.15
C ARG A 201 -2.00 9.96 26.83
N GLU A 202 -2.94 10.46 27.62
CA GLU A 202 -4.36 10.18 27.46
C GLU A 202 -4.90 10.98 26.27
N TYR A 203 -5.67 10.30 25.44
CA TYR A 203 -6.40 10.89 24.33
C TYR A 203 -7.83 10.37 24.34
N GLU A 204 -8.76 11.13 23.77
CA GLU A 204 -10.20 10.80 23.74
C GLU A 204 -10.53 9.62 22.81
N PHE A 205 -9.56 9.10 22.07
CA PHE A 205 -9.73 8.04 21.08
C PHE A 205 -8.48 7.15 20.97
N SER A 206 -8.68 5.88 20.58
CA SER A 206 -7.58 4.96 20.27
C SER A 206 -6.83 5.39 19.02
N MET A 207 -5.51 5.28 19.04
CA MET A 207 -4.66 5.43 17.86
C MET A 207 -4.21 4.05 17.40
N ASP A 208 -4.74 3.61 16.26
CA ASP A 208 -4.28 2.41 15.59
C ASP A 208 -3.30 2.80 14.47
N PHE A 209 -2.40 1.87 14.12
CA PHE A 209 -1.30 2.12 13.20
C PHE A 209 -1.16 1.01 12.14
N GLU A 210 -2.26 0.64 11.50
CA GLU A 210 -2.27 -0.28 10.36
C GLU A 210 -1.49 0.31 9.17
N HIS A 211 -1.61 1.62 8.92
CA HIS A 211 -0.94 2.30 7.81
C HIS A 211 0.37 2.94 8.29
N HIS A 212 1.44 2.14 8.35
CA HIS A 212 2.72 2.56 8.91
C HIS A 212 3.35 3.73 8.13
N SER A 213 3.35 4.93 8.72
CA SER A 213 4.10 6.07 8.22
C SER A 213 4.76 6.75 9.40
N SER A 214 6.03 7.08 9.22
CA SER A 214 6.79 7.83 10.21
C SER A 214 7.73 8.79 9.50
N VAL A 215 8.18 9.83 10.19
CA VAL A 215 9.26 10.70 9.70
C VAL A 215 10.14 11.21 10.82
N LEU A 216 11.46 11.22 10.62
CA LEU A 216 12.42 11.83 11.55
C LEU A 216 12.73 13.27 11.12
N VAL A 217 12.23 14.25 11.87
CA VAL A 217 12.51 15.67 11.65
C VAL A 217 13.76 16.08 12.44
N GLY A 218 14.72 16.64 11.72
CA GLY A 218 16.01 17.02 12.28
C GLY A 218 16.77 15.82 12.85
N ARG A 219 16.96 15.80 14.17
CA ARG A 219 17.69 14.73 14.88
C ARG A 219 16.99 14.23 16.14
N SER A 220 15.81 14.75 16.45
CA SER A 220 15.20 14.61 17.78
C SER A 220 13.70 14.37 17.78
N LEU A 221 12.98 14.62 16.68
CA LEU A 221 11.53 14.51 16.66
C LEU A 221 11.12 13.42 15.68
N LEU A 222 10.53 12.34 16.20
CA LEU A 222 9.90 11.31 15.38
C LEU A 222 8.41 11.55 15.34
N TYR A 223 7.86 11.56 14.13
CA TYR A 223 6.43 11.63 13.90
C TYR A 223 5.92 10.30 13.38
N PHE A 224 4.69 9.96 13.73
CA PHE A 224 3.97 8.78 13.26
C PHE A 224 2.62 9.22 12.71
N LEU A 225 2.07 8.50 11.74
CA LEU A 225 0.69 8.71 11.27
C LEU A 225 -0.18 7.58 11.83
N SER A 226 -1.26 7.94 12.51
CA SER A 226 -2.28 6.98 12.96
C SER A 226 -3.43 6.90 11.97
N ASP A 227 -4.13 5.76 11.95
CA ASP A 227 -5.30 5.54 11.08
C ASP A 227 -6.46 6.48 11.43
N GLY A 228 -6.49 7.02 12.66
CA GLY A 228 -7.44 8.03 13.11
C GLY A 228 -7.13 9.46 12.64
N GLY A 229 -6.10 9.64 11.80
CA GLY A 229 -5.71 10.93 11.24
C GLY A 229 -4.86 11.79 12.17
N MET A 230 -4.56 11.35 13.40
CA MET A 230 -3.64 12.07 14.28
C MET A 230 -2.19 11.75 13.96
N ILE A 231 -1.32 12.72 14.26
CA ILE A 231 0.13 12.61 14.08
C ILE A 231 0.80 12.67 15.45
N PRO A 232 1.11 11.52 16.08
CA PRO A 232 1.95 11.48 17.26
C PRO A 232 3.35 12.03 16.98
N GLU A 233 3.88 12.79 17.92
CA GLU A 233 5.25 13.30 17.96
C GLU A 233 5.93 12.76 19.21
N TYR A 234 7.08 12.13 19.03
CA TYR A 234 7.93 11.67 20.10
C TYR A 234 9.26 12.42 20.08
N ASN A 235 9.57 13.11 21.17
CA ASN A 235 10.84 13.79 21.34
C ASN A 235 11.88 12.81 21.93
N LEU A 236 12.91 12.49 21.14
CA LEU A 236 13.99 11.58 21.51
C LEU A 236 14.82 12.06 22.70
N GLY A 237 14.91 13.38 22.92
CA GLY A 237 15.70 13.97 23.99
C GLY A 237 14.96 14.03 25.33
N SER A 238 13.70 14.48 25.32
CA SER A 238 12.88 14.60 26.54
C SER A 238 12.05 13.35 26.85
N GLY A 239 11.78 12.50 25.87
CA GLY A 239 10.82 11.40 25.96
C GLY A 239 9.35 11.87 25.91
N GLU A 240 9.09 13.15 25.67
CA GLU A 240 7.74 13.68 25.62
C GLU A 240 6.98 13.15 24.39
N LEU A 241 5.73 12.76 24.62
CA LEU A 241 4.79 12.34 23.59
C LEU A 241 3.71 13.42 23.45
N ALA A 242 3.54 13.92 22.23
CA ALA A 242 2.46 14.82 21.82
C ALA A 242 1.72 14.23 20.63
N ALA A 243 0.57 14.80 20.27
CA ALA A 243 -0.13 14.45 19.04
C ALA A 243 -0.83 15.67 18.48
N PHE A 244 -0.89 15.74 17.16
CA PHE A 244 -1.43 16.88 16.43
C PHE A 244 -2.39 16.42 15.36
N ARG A 245 -3.30 17.32 14.97
CA ARG A 245 -4.18 17.10 13.83
C ARG A 245 -3.40 17.25 12.52
N PRO A 246 -3.79 16.53 11.45
CA PRO A 246 -3.20 16.68 10.13
C PRO A 246 -3.68 18.01 9.52
N PRO A 247 -3.24 18.37 8.30
CA PRO A 247 -3.82 19.48 7.55
C PRO A 247 -5.37 19.37 7.49
N PRO A 248 -6.10 20.50 7.40
CA PRO A 248 -7.55 20.47 7.23
C PRO A 248 -7.94 19.64 6.01
N ASP A 249 -8.78 18.62 6.22
CA ASP A 249 -9.38 17.84 5.13
C ASP A 249 -10.64 18.55 4.64
N ASP A 250 -10.51 19.40 3.62
CA ASP A 250 -11.63 20.08 2.96
C ASP A 250 -12.50 19.13 2.10
N TYR A 251 -12.10 17.85 1.96
CA TYR A 251 -12.65 16.86 1.03
C TYR A 251 -13.23 15.60 1.69
N GLY A 252 -13.33 15.57 3.03
CA GLY A 252 -14.12 14.61 3.79
C GLY A 252 -13.77 13.13 3.57
N SER A 253 -12.48 12.79 3.44
CA SER A 253 -12.04 11.41 3.20
C SER A 253 -11.84 10.58 4.45
N ASP A 254 -12.05 9.27 4.27
CA ASP A 254 -11.37 8.22 5.02
C ASP A 254 -9.84 8.46 5.03
N ASN A 255 -9.23 8.43 6.23
CA ASN A 255 -7.87 8.82 6.62
C ASN A 255 -6.68 8.17 5.87
N HIS A 256 -6.91 7.51 4.75
CA HIS A 256 -5.90 6.75 4.01
C HIS A 256 -5.16 7.57 2.95
N ARG A 257 -5.47 8.86 2.73
CA ARG A 257 -4.90 9.67 1.63
C ARG A 257 -3.53 10.30 1.89
N PHE A 258 -3.13 10.40 3.15
CA PHE A 258 -1.95 11.14 3.57
C PHE A 258 -0.77 10.24 3.87
N ASN A 259 0.44 10.74 3.61
CA ASN A 259 1.66 10.16 4.16
C ASN A 259 2.56 11.27 4.71
N LEU A 260 3.31 10.97 5.75
CA LEU A 260 4.29 11.89 6.30
C LEU A 260 5.47 12.05 5.34
N MET A 261 6.00 13.26 5.26
CA MET A 261 7.20 13.56 4.51
C MET A 261 8.05 14.62 5.21
N LEU A 262 9.28 14.82 4.74
CA LEU A 262 10.07 15.98 5.12
C LEU A 262 9.71 17.14 4.19
N ALA A 263 9.39 18.29 4.78
CA ALA A 263 9.25 19.53 4.03
C ALA A 263 10.62 20.03 3.54
N GLU A 264 10.63 20.94 2.57
CA GLU A 264 11.87 21.46 1.96
C GLU A 264 12.78 22.21 2.95
N ASP A 265 12.19 22.78 4.00
CA ASP A 265 12.90 23.41 5.11
C ASP A 265 13.45 22.40 6.14
N GLY A 266 13.26 21.10 5.89
CA GLY A 266 13.62 20.00 6.79
C GLY A 266 12.65 19.80 7.94
N GLY A 267 11.52 20.52 7.96
CA GLY A 267 10.45 20.38 8.94
C GLY A 267 9.49 19.22 8.62
N LEU A 268 8.44 19.12 9.44
CA LEU A 268 7.37 18.15 9.22
C LEU A 268 6.52 18.57 8.01
N GLY A 269 6.31 17.64 7.09
CA GLY A 269 5.39 17.78 5.97
C GLY A 269 4.41 16.62 5.87
N VAL A 270 3.35 16.85 5.11
CA VAL A 270 2.36 15.83 4.74
C VAL A 270 2.15 15.91 3.24
N ALA A 271 2.12 14.77 2.58
CA ALA A 271 1.78 14.65 1.18
C ALA A 271 0.42 14.00 1.02
N GLU A 272 -0.41 14.59 0.17
CA GLU A 272 -1.73 14.11 -0.19
C GLU A 272 -1.83 14.01 -1.71
N ALA A 273 -2.42 12.95 -2.23
CA ALA A 273 -2.72 12.81 -3.65
C ALA A 273 -4.23 12.95 -3.87
N ILE A 274 -4.62 13.91 -4.70
CA ILE A 274 -6.00 14.13 -5.13
C ILE A 274 -6.02 14.23 -6.64
N ASP A 275 -6.83 13.39 -7.31
CA ASP A 275 -6.99 13.34 -8.76
C ASP A 275 -5.67 13.14 -9.53
N PHE A 276 -5.01 14.23 -9.94
CA PHE A 276 -3.71 14.27 -10.64
C PHE A 276 -2.71 15.19 -9.96
N GLN A 277 -3.03 15.67 -8.76
CA GLN A 277 -2.24 16.64 -8.02
C GLN A 277 -1.70 16.01 -6.75
N LEU A 278 -0.40 16.17 -6.56
CA LEU A 278 0.27 15.90 -5.30
C LEU A 278 0.34 17.21 -4.51
N ILE A 279 -0.49 17.30 -3.48
CA ILE A 279 -0.59 18.46 -2.60
C ILE A 279 0.38 18.27 -1.43
N LEU A 280 1.33 19.18 -1.31
CA LEU A 280 2.37 19.13 -0.29
C LEU A 280 2.13 20.20 0.77
N TRP A 281 1.86 19.74 1.98
CA TRP A 281 1.68 20.58 3.16
C TRP A 281 2.97 20.61 3.97
N LYS A 282 3.24 21.76 4.59
CA LYS A 282 4.29 21.89 5.61
C LYS A 282 3.72 22.45 6.89
N ARG A 283 4.30 22.04 8.02
CA ARG A 283 3.95 22.57 9.32
C ARG A 283 4.90 23.71 9.67
N GLU A 284 4.37 24.90 9.90
CA GLU A 284 5.19 26.04 10.31
C GLU A 284 5.80 25.77 11.69
N ALA A 285 7.08 26.12 11.86
CA ALA A 285 7.70 26.14 13.18
C ALA A 285 7.06 27.26 14.02
N SER A 286 6.28 26.88 15.03
CA SER A 286 5.81 27.84 16.05
C SER A 286 6.47 27.54 17.39
N ASP A 287 6.70 28.60 18.15
CA ASP A 287 7.00 28.60 19.58
C ASP A 287 5.75 28.23 20.41
N GLY A 288 5.21 27.01 20.20
CA GLY A 288 4.06 26.49 20.96
C GLY A 288 3.15 25.54 20.18
N THR A 289 1.95 25.30 20.71
CA THR A 289 0.94 24.38 20.14
C THR A 289 0.15 24.94 18.96
N ASN A 290 0.43 26.18 18.52
CA ASN A 290 -0.31 26.88 17.46
C ASN A 290 0.30 26.72 16.06
N ALA A 291 1.24 25.79 15.88
CA ALA A 291 1.85 25.49 14.59
C ALA A 291 0.76 25.08 13.58
N ARG A 292 0.53 25.94 12.59
CA ARG A 292 -0.46 25.73 11.54
C ARG A 292 0.14 24.96 10.37
N TRP A 293 -0.70 24.19 9.70
CA TRP A 293 -0.40 23.63 8.39
C TRP A 293 -0.56 24.73 7.34
N VAL A 294 0.40 24.82 6.45
CA VAL A 294 0.35 25.71 5.29
C VAL A 294 0.64 24.90 4.04
N LEU A 295 -0.07 25.23 2.96
CA LEU A 295 0.21 24.69 1.65
C LEU A 295 1.62 25.11 1.24
N SER A 296 2.49 24.13 0.97
CA SER A 296 3.86 24.38 0.52
C SER A 296 3.89 24.51 -0.99
N ARG A 297 3.38 23.51 -1.71
CA ARG A 297 3.25 23.52 -3.17
C ARG A 297 2.28 22.44 -3.65
N ILE A 298 1.89 22.53 -4.91
CA ILE A 298 1.11 21.52 -5.63
C ILE A 298 1.96 21.07 -6.82
N VAL A 299 2.08 19.75 -7.01
CA VAL A 299 2.79 19.16 -8.15
C VAL A 299 1.75 18.47 -9.04
N ASP A 300 1.65 18.92 -10.28
CA ASP A 300 0.82 18.28 -11.30
C ASP A 300 1.54 17.04 -11.84
N LEU A 301 0.88 15.89 -11.73
CA LEU A 301 1.44 14.62 -12.18
C LEU A 301 1.02 14.38 -13.62
N ASP A 302 1.99 14.37 -14.54
CA ASP A 302 1.78 13.97 -15.94
C ASP A 302 1.68 12.43 -16.03
N ILE A 303 0.62 11.89 -15.43
CA ILE A 303 0.31 10.46 -15.36
C ILE A 303 -1.08 10.25 -15.98
N ASP A 304 -1.23 9.21 -16.82
CA ASP A 304 -2.46 8.87 -17.55
C ASP A 304 -3.71 8.95 -16.65
N PRO A 305 -4.82 9.58 -17.08
CA PRO A 305 -5.88 10.02 -16.19
C PRO A 305 -6.71 8.85 -15.68
N CYS A 306 -6.24 8.24 -14.61
CA CYS A 306 -6.93 7.21 -13.85
C CYS A 306 -6.80 7.54 -12.36
N THR A 307 -7.75 8.38 -11.89
CA THR A 307 -8.06 8.72 -10.48
C THR A 307 -7.06 8.17 -9.47
N LEU A 308 -6.07 8.99 -9.08
CA LEU A 308 -5.08 8.56 -8.08
C LEU A 308 -5.73 8.28 -6.72
N VAL A 309 -5.29 7.16 -6.15
CA VAL A 309 -5.56 6.65 -4.80
C VAL A 309 -4.22 6.83 -4.03
N PRO A 310 -4.12 6.60 -2.71
CA PRO A 310 -3.33 7.42 -1.79
C PRO A 310 -1.80 7.41 -1.98
N VAL A 311 -1.16 8.34 -1.26
CA VAL A 311 0.29 8.33 -1.04
C VAL A 311 0.67 7.16 -0.13
N LEU A 312 1.48 6.23 -0.63
CA LEU A 312 1.77 4.96 0.07
C LEU A 312 3.05 4.99 0.90
N GLY A 313 3.95 5.96 0.69
CA GLY A 313 5.20 6.02 1.46
C GLY A 313 6.16 7.10 1.01
N PHE A 314 7.09 7.45 1.90
CA PHE A 314 8.11 8.46 1.68
C PHE A 314 9.51 7.88 1.92
N ALA A 315 10.41 8.13 0.97
CA ALA A 315 11.80 7.70 0.99
C ALA A 315 12.70 8.86 1.48
N GLU A 316 12.83 9.03 2.80
CA GLU A 316 13.48 10.19 3.43
C GLU A 316 14.84 10.56 2.84
N GLY A 317 15.74 9.58 2.67
CA GLY A 317 17.09 9.85 2.16
C GLY A 317 17.15 10.23 0.67
N ALA A 318 16.12 9.86 -0.10
CA ALA A 318 16.01 10.11 -1.54
C ALA A 318 15.04 11.24 -1.88
N ASN A 319 14.31 11.78 -0.89
CA ASN A 319 13.25 12.77 -1.06
C ASN A 319 12.25 12.40 -2.16
N ALA A 320 11.78 11.14 -2.13
CA ALA A 320 10.87 10.58 -3.13
C ALA A 320 9.61 10.01 -2.47
N ILE A 321 8.49 10.12 -3.16
CA ILE A 321 7.18 9.65 -2.69
C ILE A 321 6.67 8.54 -3.61
N PHE A 322 5.98 7.56 -3.03
CA PHE A 322 5.26 6.53 -3.77
C PHE A 322 3.77 6.85 -3.83
N VAL A 323 3.21 6.82 -5.05
CA VAL A 323 1.79 7.09 -5.27
C VAL A 323 1.18 6.03 -6.18
N LYS A 324 -0.06 5.66 -5.89
CA LYS A 324 -0.78 4.55 -6.52
C LYS A 324 -1.84 5.05 -7.49
N THR A 325 -1.78 4.59 -8.74
CA THR A 325 -2.89 4.69 -9.69
C THR A 325 -3.67 3.38 -9.74
N ILE A 326 -4.80 3.38 -10.44
CA ILE A 326 -5.58 2.15 -10.70
C ILE A 326 -4.68 1.05 -11.32
N GLY A 327 -3.80 1.42 -12.25
CA GLY A 327 -3.02 0.45 -13.02
C GLY A 327 -1.55 0.29 -12.59
N SER A 328 -0.97 1.23 -11.86
CA SER A 328 0.47 1.25 -11.61
C SER A 328 0.89 1.95 -10.32
N LEU A 329 2.08 1.61 -9.84
CA LEU A 329 2.76 2.31 -8.77
C LEU A 329 3.83 3.24 -9.37
N PHE A 330 3.81 4.50 -8.96
CA PHE A 330 4.79 5.50 -9.38
C PHE A 330 5.64 5.94 -8.19
N MET A 331 6.91 6.22 -8.48
CA MET A 331 7.80 6.95 -7.60
C MET A 331 7.99 8.35 -8.18
N ILE A 332 7.78 9.38 -7.36
CA ILE A 332 7.95 10.78 -7.73
C ILE A 332 9.12 11.33 -6.94
N GLU A 333 10.16 11.78 -7.66
CA GLU A 333 11.26 12.51 -7.04
C GLU A 333 10.83 13.96 -6.82
N LEU A 334 10.72 14.40 -5.57
CA LEU A 334 10.10 15.69 -5.26
C LEU A 334 10.93 16.89 -5.77
N GLN A 335 12.23 16.75 -5.92
CA GLN A 335 13.09 17.85 -6.39
C GLN A 335 12.98 18.10 -7.89
N SER A 336 12.83 17.03 -8.67
CA SER A 336 12.76 17.09 -10.14
C SER A 336 11.31 17.04 -10.65
N GLU A 337 10.37 16.68 -9.77
CA GLU A 337 8.95 16.45 -10.06
C GLU A 337 8.74 15.38 -11.14
N GLN A 338 9.74 14.52 -11.34
CA GLN A 338 9.68 13.44 -12.32
C GLN A 338 9.01 12.21 -11.72
N ALA A 339 7.98 11.71 -12.41
CA ALA A 339 7.33 10.47 -12.10
C ALA A 339 7.98 9.30 -12.87
N LYS A 340 8.34 8.24 -12.15
CA LYS A 340 8.84 6.99 -12.71
C LYS A 340 7.91 5.85 -12.33
N ARG A 341 7.40 5.14 -13.32
CA ARG A 341 6.64 3.90 -13.09
C ARG A 341 7.56 2.82 -12.52
N VAL A 342 7.14 2.21 -11.42
CA VAL A 342 7.92 1.18 -10.71
C VAL A 342 7.42 -0.22 -11.05
N CYS A 343 6.14 -0.49 -10.85
CA CYS A 343 5.50 -1.77 -11.14
C CYS A 343 4.01 -1.59 -11.42
N HIS A 344 3.33 -2.69 -11.77
CA HIS A 344 1.87 -2.70 -11.83
C HIS A 344 1.28 -2.50 -10.43
N ASN A 345 0.05 -2.01 -10.38
CA ASN A 345 -0.67 -1.91 -9.12
C ASN A 345 -1.02 -3.31 -8.62
N HIS A 346 -0.57 -3.64 -7.41
CA HIS A 346 -0.81 -4.92 -6.76
C HIS A 346 -1.72 -4.82 -5.53
N GLY A 347 -2.34 -3.66 -5.29
CA GLY A 347 -3.23 -3.47 -4.14
C GLY A 347 -2.55 -2.97 -2.88
N PHE A 348 -1.25 -2.65 -2.92
CA PHE A 348 -0.47 -2.16 -1.77
C PHE A 348 -1.20 -1.10 -0.92
N CYS A 349 -1.01 -1.19 0.41
CA CYS A 349 -1.38 -0.20 1.42
C CYS A 349 -0.19 0.77 1.63
N ASN A 350 0.52 0.72 2.77
CA ASN A 350 1.78 1.46 2.90
C ASN A 350 3.00 0.66 2.44
N LEU A 351 4.00 1.39 1.96
CA LEU A 351 5.29 0.89 1.50
C LEU A 351 6.38 1.39 2.43
N ILE A 352 7.39 0.56 2.67
CA ILE A 352 8.59 0.91 3.44
C ILE A 352 9.77 0.99 2.49
N PRO A 353 10.18 2.19 2.02
CA PRO A 353 11.25 2.35 1.05
C PRO A 353 12.62 2.00 1.65
N VAL A 354 13.43 1.26 0.89
CA VAL A 354 14.81 0.93 1.25
C VAL A 354 15.76 1.88 0.54
N VAL A 355 16.28 2.85 1.27
CA VAL A 355 17.18 3.89 0.75
C VAL A 355 18.60 3.64 1.24
N SER A 356 19.53 3.31 0.33
CA SER A 356 20.92 3.03 0.68
C SER A 356 21.83 2.95 -0.54
N PHE A 357 23.15 3.12 -0.34
CA PHE A 357 24.14 2.78 -1.35
C PHE A 357 24.41 1.28 -1.35
N TYR A 358 24.03 0.59 -2.43
CA TYR A 358 24.29 -0.83 -2.55
C TYR A 358 25.79 -1.11 -2.64
N THR A 359 26.25 -2.04 -1.80
CA THR A 359 27.60 -2.61 -1.86
C THR A 359 27.47 -4.10 -1.57
N PRO A 360 28.00 -4.98 -2.44
CA PRO A 360 27.94 -6.41 -2.18
C PRO A 360 28.60 -6.72 -0.83
N HIS A 361 28.04 -7.66 -0.07
CA HIS A 361 28.64 -8.11 1.19
C HIS A 361 29.01 -9.59 1.11
N SER A 362 30.17 -9.97 1.64
CA SER A 362 30.60 -11.36 1.69
C SER A 362 29.93 -12.04 2.89
N ARG A 363 29.00 -12.97 2.66
CA ARG A 363 28.28 -13.72 3.71
C ARG A 363 29.18 -14.67 4.54
N LEU A 364 30.51 -14.57 4.44
CA LEU A 364 31.48 -15.53 4.99
C LEU A 364 31.90 -15.27 6.46
N GLN A 365 31.32 -14.28 7.16
CA GLN A 365 31.64 -14.00 8.57
C GLN A 365 30.40 -13.86 9.47
N VAL A 366 29.43 -14.76 9.33
CA VAL A 366 28.46 -15.00 10.41
C VAL A 366 29.02 -16.18 11.22
N PRO A 367 29.39 -16.03 12.51
CA PRO A 367 29.60 -17.18 13.38
C PRO A 367 28.35 -18.04 13.29
N ARG A 368 28.48 -19.36 13.10
CA ARG A 368 27.35 -20.31 13.08
C ARG A 368 26.50 -20.15 14.36
N GLY A 369 25.56 -19.24 14.34
CA GLY A 369 24.40 -19.17 15.22
C GLY A 369 23.29 -19.90 14.49
N GLU A 370 22.76 -20.90 15.16
CA GLU A 370 21.88 -21.94 14.65
C GLU A 370 20.75 -21.39 13.76
N HIS A 371 20.68 -21.88 12.52
CA HIS A 371 19.44 -21.93 11.76
C HIS A 371 18.47 -22.85 12.52
N GLN A 372 17.59 -22.26 13.32
CA GLN A 372 16.38 -22.93 13.79
C GLN A 372 15.18 -22.11 13.30
N ASP A 373 14.73 -22.40 12.09
CA ASP A 373 13.30 -22.29 11.79
C ASP A 373 12.66 -23.58 12.36
N PRO A 374 11.81 -23.52 13.40
CA PRO A 374 10.96 -24.66 13.69
C PRO A 374 9.67 -24.49 12.90
N ALA A 375 9.44 -25.40 11.95
CA ALA A 375 8.07 -25.82 11.64
C ALA A 375 7.73 -27.01 12.55
N PRO A 376 6.68 -26.94 13.38
CA PRO A 376 6.09 -28.14 13.99
C PRO A 376 4.77 -28.54 13.31
N PRO A 377 4.32 -29.80 13.50
CA PRO A 377 3.49 -30.51 12.54
C PRO A 377 1.99 -30.28 12.74
N LEU A 378 1.26 -30.36 11.61
CA LEU A 378 -0.17 -30.60 11.57
C LEU A 378 -0.53 -31.87 12.38
N ASN A 379 -1.42 -31.72 13.37
CA ASN A 379 -2.30 -32.80 13.78
C ASN A 379 -3.65 -32.27 14.27
N LEU A 380 -4.68 -32.70 13.57
CA LEU A 380 -6.10 -32.61 13.90
C LEU A 380 -6.40 -33.36 15.20
N LEU A 381 -7.12 -32.71 16.13
CA LEU A 381 -8.07 -33.43 16.98
C LEU A 381 -9.40 -32.66 17.10
N ARG A 382 -10.43 -33.47 16.94
CA ARG A 382 -11.85 -33.21 16.74
C ARG A 382 -12.56 -33.24 18.09
N ARG A 383 -13.38 -32.23 18.46
CA ARG A 383 -14.64 -32.44 19.21
C ARG A 383 -15.56 -31.21 19.27
N GLY A 384 -16.79 -31.41 18.79
CA GLY A 384 -18.04 -31.04 19.46
C GLY A 384 -18.47 -29.58 19.53
N GLY A 385 -19.33 -29.15 18.60
CA GLY A 385 -20.10 -27.88 18.67
C GLY A 385 -20.77 -27.55 17.33
N GLN A 386 -21.58 -28.46 16.78
CA GLN A 386 -21.85 -28.55 15.33
C GLN A 386 -23.06 -27.77 14.77
N GLN A 387 -23.52 -26.69 15.39
CA GLN A 387 -24.51 -25.80 14.74
C GLN A 387 -23.94 -24.39 14.52
N GLY A 388 -23.63 -23.63 15.58
CA GLY A 388 -23.07 -22.27 15.45
C GLY A 388 -21.64 -22.19 14.88
N VAL A 389 -20.83 -23.25 15.06
CA VAL A 389 -19.47 -23.32 14.46
C VAL A 389 -19.54 -23.63 12.96
N TRP A 390 -20.59 -24.31 12.50
CA TRP A 390 -20.79 -24.60 11.08
C TRP A 390 -21.32 -23.38 10.32
N GLU A 391 -22.18 -22.58 10.97
CA GLU A 391 -22.68 -21.28 10.47
C GLU A 391 -21.58 -20.22 10.37
N LYS A 392 -20.72 -20.11 11.40
CA LYS A 392 -19.58 -19.19 11.34
C LYS A 392 -18.56 -19.59 10.25
N LYS A 393 -18.26 -20.88 10.12
CA LYS A 393 -17.37 -21.41 9.07
C LYS A 393 -17.97 -21.28 7.66
N SER A 394 -19.29 -21.38 7.51
CA SER A 394 -19.93 -21.19 6.21
C SER A 394 -19.92 -19.72 5.81
N LEU A 395 -20.11 -18.79 6.74
CA LEU A 395 -19.96 -17.35 6.47
C LEU A 395 -18.52 -16.94 6.17
N GLU A 396 -17.54 -17.50 6.90
CA GLU A 396 -16.12 -17.33 6.60
C GLU A 396 -15.78 -17.85 5.19
N LEU A 397 -16.35 -19.00 4.79
CA LEU A 397 -16.23 -19.52 3.43
C LEU A 397 -16.92 -18.62 2.39
N ALA A 398 -18.07 -18.03 2.71
CA ALA A 398 -18.77 -17.10 1.83
C ALA A 398 -17.99 -15.79 1.65
N GLN A 399 -17.30 -15.31 2.68
CA GLN A 399 -16.40 -14.18 2.59
C GLN A 399 -15.17 -14.52 1.75
N LEU A 400 -14.53 -15.68 1.99
CA LEU A 400 -13.42 -16.17 1.18
C LEU A 400 -13.77 -16.30 -0.31
N LEU A 401 -14.96 -16.81 -0.63
CA LEU A 401 -15.45 -16.91 -2.00
C LEU A 401 -15.74 -15.54 -2.61
N PHE A 402 -16.30 -14.60 -1.83
CA PHE A 402 -16.49 -13.23 -2.26
C PHE A 402 -15.15 -12.56 -2.60
N ASP A 403 -14.13 -12.74 -1.76
CA ASP A 403 -12.79 -12.17 -1.97
C ASP A 403 -12.09 -12.82 -3.17
N LYS A 404 -12.24 -14.12 -3.36
CA LYS A 404 -11.79 -14.83 -4.57
C LYS A 404 -12.49 -14.30 -5.83
N GLY A 405 -13.79 -14.04 -5.77
CA GLY A 405 -14.52 -13.43 -6.87
C GLY A 405 -14.01 -12.03 -7.22
N CYS A 406 -13.73 -11.20 -6.21
CA CYS A 406 -13.13 -9.88 -6.39
C CYS A 406 -11.72 -9.97 -7.01
N LYS A 407 -10.91 -10.94 -6.59
CA LYS A 407 -9.60 -11.22 -7.18
C LYS A 407 -9.72 -11.65 -8.66
N ALA A 408 -10.68 -12.52 -8.98
CA ALA A 408 -10.91 -12.99 -10.34
C ALA A 408 -11.38 -11.87 -11.29
N ILE A 409 -12.19 -10.91 -10.81
CA ILE A 409 -12.54 -9.69 -11.57
C ILE A 409 -11.26 -8.92 -11.96
N ASN A 410 -10.31 -8.76 -11.03
CA ASN A 410 -9.06 -8.03 -11.29
C ASN A 410 -8.15 -8.76 -12.31
N GLU A 411 -8.24 -10.09 -12.36
CA GLU A 411 -7.51 -10.94 -13.30
C GLU A 411 -8.24 -11.07 -14.67
N LYS A 412 -9.37 -10.35 -14.85
CA LYS A 412 -10.28 -10.44 -16.01
C LYS A 412 -10.86 -11.85 -16.24
N ASP A 413 -10.85 -12.70 -15.22
CA ASP A 413 -11.51 -14.01 -15.27
C ASP A 413 -12.95 -13.87 -14.75
N PHE A 414 -13.82 -13.29 -15.59
CA PHE A 414 -15.20 -13.00 -15.21
C PHE A 414 -16.05 -14.27 -15.05
N ALA A 415 -15.68 -15.38 -15.69
CA ALA A 415 -16.35 -16.67 -15.52
C ALA A 415 -16.07 -17.23 -14.11
N HIS A 416 -14.80 -17.26 -13.69
CA HIS A 416 -14.43 -17.69 -12.35
C HIS A 416 -14.99 -16.75 -11.27
N ALA A 417 -15.00 -15.43 -11.54
CA ALA A 417 -15.61 -14.45 -10.65
C ALA A 417 -17.12 -14.72 -10.44
N ALA A 418 -17.87 -14.92 -11.52
CA ALA A 418 -19.29 -15.21 -11.48
C ALA A 418 -19.58 -16.48 -10.67
N ASP A 419 -18.79 -17.54 -10.85
CA ASP A 419 -18.93 -18.77 -10.05
C ASP A 419 -18.63 -18.54 -8.56
N CYS A 420 -17.57 -17.80 -8.24
CA CYS A 420 -17.24 -17.48 -6.85
C CYS A 420 -18.36 -16.70 -6.16
N PHE A 421 -18.90 -15.67 -6.83
CA PHE A 421 -20.00 -14.88 -6.26
C PHE A 421 -21.31 -15.66 -6.18
N ARG A 422 -21.61 -16.54 -7.15
CA ARG A 422 -22.77 -17.43 -7.08
C ARG A 422 -22.72 -18.30 -5.82
N HIS A 423 -21.59 -18.92 -5.52
CA HIS A 423 -21.44 -19.77 -4.35
C HIS A 423 -21.44 -18.97 -3.04
N ALA A 424 -20.79 -17.79 -3.02
CA ALA A 424 -20.85 -16.88 -1.88
C ALA A 424 -22.30 -16.43 -1.58
N LEU A 425 -23.04 -16.11 -2.64
CA LEU A 425 -24.43 -15.67 -2.56
C LEU A 425 -25.35 -16.79 -2.05
N GLU A 426 -25.19 -18.02 -2.56
CA GLU A 426 -25.96 -19.17 -2.08
C GLU A 426 -25.81 -19.39 -0.57
N ILE A 427 -24.60 -19.20 -0.04
CA ILE A 427 -24.34 -19.33 1.40
C ILE A 427 -24.97 -18.17 2.18
N ARG A 428 -24.74 -16.93 1.73
CA ARG A 428 -25.28 -15.72 2.40
C ARG A 428 -26.82 -15.70 2.40
N VAL A 429 -27.46 -16.11 1.30
CA VAL A 429 -28.92 -16.19 1.19
C VAL A 429 -29.50 -17.27 2.10
N ARG A 430 -28.81 -18.42 2.25
CA ARG A 430 -29.22 -19.46 3.21
C ARG A 430 -29.10 -19.00 4.67
N HIS A 431 -28.17 -18.09 4.96
CA HIS A 431 -27.91 -17.62 6.32
C HIS A 431 -28.75 -16.39 6.71
N TYR A 432 -28.72 -15.33 5.89
CA TYR A 432 -29.37 -14.05 6.18
C TYR A 432 -30.75 -13.90 5.51
N GLY A 433 -31.00 -14.67 4.45
CA GLY A 433 -32.19 -14.53 3.60
C GLY A 433 -31.92 -13.74 2.32
N GLY A 434 -32.78 -13.95 1.31
CA GLY A 434 -32.58 -13.44 -0.06
C GLY A 434 -32.68 -11.91 -0.23
N LEU A 435 -33.19 -11.20 0.77
CA LEU A 435 -33.40 -9.74 0.74
C LEU A 435 -32.74 -9.01 1.92
N ALA A 436 -31.77 -9.65 2.57
CA ALA A 436 -31.02 -9.08 3.68
C ALA A 436 -29.92 -8.12 3.18
N PRO A 437 -29.62 -7.03 3.92
CA PRO A 437 -28.62 -6.04 3.51
C PRO A 437 -27.21 -6.65 3.32
N GLU A 438 -26.86 -7.70 4.07
CA GLU A 438 -25.58 -8.40 4.01
C GLU A 438 -25.34 -9.12 2.67
N CYS A 439 -26.40 -9.31 1.88
CA CYS A 439 -26.35 -9.92 0.54
C CYS A 439 -26.19 -8.88 -0.59
N ALA A 440 -26.46 -7.59 -0.33
CA ALA A 440 -26.54 -6.55 -1.36
C ALA A 440 -25.25 -6.44 -2.21
N SER A 441 -24.11 -6.36 -1.54
CA SER A 441 -22.80 -6.27 -2.18
C SER A 441 -22.47 -7.51 -3.01
N THR A 442 -22.92 -8.69 -2.58
CA THR A 442 -22.71 -9.96 -3.32
C THR A 442 -23.61 -10.03 -4.55
N PHE A 443 -24.87 -9.59 -4.46
CA PHE A 443 -25.74 -9.45 -5.63
C PHE A 443 -25.18 -8.44 -6.65
N TYR A 444 -24.67 -7.29 -6.19
CA TYR A 444 -24.06 -6.29 -7.05
C TYR A 444 -22.81 -6.83 -7.78
N ARG A 445 -21.86 -7.40 -7.03
CA ARG A 445 -20.62 -7.94 -7.60
C ARG A 445 -20.86 -9.12 -8.54
N TYR A 446 -21.84 -9.98 -8.22
CA TYR A 446 -22.23 -11.07 -9.10
C TYR A 446 -22.83 -10.57 -10.42
N GLY A 447 -23.77 -9.62 -10.36
CA GLY A 447 -24.36 -9.01 -11.54
C GLY A 447 -23.34 -8.25 -12.40
N GLY A 448 -22.39 -7.56 -11.77
CA GLY A 448 -21.29 -6.91 -12.47
C GLY A 448 -20.35 -7.90 -13.20
N ALA A 449 -20.03 -9.03 -12.57
CA ALA A 449 -19.22 -10.08 -13.21
C ALA A 449 -19.91 -10.69 -14.45
N LEU A 450 -21.22 -10.94 -14.36
CA LEU A 450 -22.02 -11.44 -15.48
C LEU A 450 -22.12 -10.43 -16.63
N LEU A 451 -22.27 -9.14 -16.33
CA LEU A 451 -22.25 -8.07 -17.33
C LEU A 451 -20.92 -8.01 -18.08
N CYS A 452 -19.80 -8.09 -17.36
CA CYS A 452 -18.47 -8.13 -17.97
C CYS A 452 -18.27 -9.38 -18.83
N LYS A 453 -18.74 -10.55 -18.36
CA LYS A 453 -18.72 -11.81 -19.11
C LYS A 453 -19.50 -11.71 -20.43
N ALA A 454 -20.70 -11.13 -20.40
CA ALA A 454 -21.52 -10.92 -21.60
C ALA A 454 -20.84 -9.96 -22.60
N ARG A 455 -20.18 -8.89 -22.10
CA ARG A 455 -19.40 -7.97 -22.95
C ARG A 455 -18.20 -8.63 -23.63
N GLU A 456 -17.48 -9.50 -22.91
CA GLU A 456 -16.37 -10.24 -23.51
C GLU A 456 -16.81 -11.25 -24.57
N ALA A 457 -18.00 -11.83 -24.41
CA ALA A 457 -18.58 -12.70 -25.42
C ALA A 457 -18.96 -11.91 -26.69
N ALA A 458 -19.61 -10.76 -26.51
CA ALA A 458 -19.95 -9.84 -27.61
C ALA A 458 -18.71 -9.28 -28.35
N ASN A 459 -17.63 -8.99 -27.63
CA ASN A 459 -16.37 -8.52 -28.23
C ASN A 459 -15.63 -9.63 -28.99
N ARG A 460 -15.76 -10.90 -28.57
CA ARG A 460 -15.15 -12.06 -29.24
C ARG A 460 -15.91 -12.50 -30.49
N SER A 461 -17.22 -12.27 -30.55
CA SER A 461 -18.05 -12.60 -31.71
C SER A 461 -17.93 -11.60 -32.87
N GLY A 462 -17.14 -10.53 -32.72
CA GLY A 462 -16.84 -9.59 -33.80
C GLY A 462 -18.03 -8.74 -34.24
N ALA A 463 -19.06 -8.62 -33.40
CA ALA A 463 -20.16 -7.71 -33.63
C ALA A 463 -19.69 -6.27 -33.33
N ASN A 464 -19.00 -5.65 -34.28
CA ASN A 464 -18.78 -4.21 -34.25
C ASN A 464 -20.14 -3.51 -34.36
N LEU A 465 -20.51 -2.85 -33.26
CA LEU A 465 -21.55 -1.82 -33.21
C LEU A 465 -21.14 -0.66 -34.11
N LEU A 466 -21.54 -0.69 -35.38
CA LEU A 466 -21.79 0.45 -36.26
C LEU A 466 -22.28 -0.05 -37.63
N GLY A 467 -23.60 -0.13 -37.81
CA GLY A 467 -24.24 0.06 -39.10
C GLY A 467 -24.43 -1.15 -40.04
N LYS A 468 -25.72 -1.49 -40.19
CA LYS A 468 -26.44 -2.10 -41.33
C LYS A 468 -26.44 -3.62 -41.52
N GLY A 469 -27.68 -4.12 -41.54
CA GLY A 469 -28.20 -4.91 -42.66
C GLY A 469 -28.56 -6.34 -42.33
N GLN A 470 -29.87 -6.64 -42.36
CA GLN A 470 -30.42 -7.99 -42.38
C GLN A 470 -29.67 -8.90 -43.37
N THR A 471 -29.28 -10.09 -42.92
CA THR A 471 -29.42 -11.34 -43.68
C THR A 471 -29.40 -12.52 -42.71
N ASP A 472 -30.39 -13.40 -42.87
CA ASP A 472 -30.59 -14.63 -42.13
C ASP A 472 -29.38 -15.56 -42.16
N GLY A 473 -29.08 -16.16 -41.01
CA GLY A 473 -28.05 -17.17 -40.87
C GLY A 473 -28.08 -17.77 -39.48
N ASN A 474 -28.89 -18.81 -39.31
CA ASN A 474 -29.00 -19.65 -38.13
C ASN A 474 -27.60 -20.15 -37.66
N MET A 475 -27.11 -19.59 -36.57
CA MET A 475 -26.04 -20.13 -35.74
C MET A 475 -26.50 -19.99 -34.29
N THR A 476 -26.56 -21.13 -33.60
CA THR A 476 -26.99 -21.31 -32.21
C THR A 476 -26.28 -20.36 -31.26
N GLY A 477 -26.94 -19.27 -30.87
CA GLY A 477 -26.55 -18.38 -29.78
C GLY A 477 -27.41 -18.68 -28.55
N ASP A 478 -26.89 -19.47 -27.61
CA ASP A 478 -27.62 -19.86 -26.39
C ASP A 478 -26.82 -19.53 -25.12
N GLY A 479 -25.84 -18.61 -25.21
CA GLY A 479 -24.95 -18.25 -24.09
C GLY A 479 -25.15 -16.83 -23.55
N ASP A 480 -25.26 -15.84 -24.43
CA ASP A 480 -25.00 -14.44 -24.06
C ASP A 480 -26.24 -13.70 -23.51
N ASP A 481 -27.43 -13.98 -24.05
CA ASP A 481 -28.68 -13.40 -23.53
C ASP A 481 -29.02 -13.92 -22.12
N SER A 482 -28.60 -15.15 -21.79
CA SER A 482 -28.85 -15.76 -20.48
C SER A 482 -28.06 -15.10 -19.35
N ASP A 483 -26.81 -14.71 -19.63
CA ASP A 483 -25.93 -14.06 -18.66
C ASP A 483 -26.34 -12.59 -18.43
N LEU A 484 -26.77 -11.89 -19.49
CA LEU A 484 -27.25 -10.51 -19.39
C LEU A 484 -28.58 -10.41 -18.63
N ASP A 485 -29.52 -11.33 -18.88
CA ASP A 485 -30.78 -11.42 -18.13
C ASP A 485 -30.55 -11.77 -16.65
N LEU A 486 -29.57 -12.64 -16.37
CA LEU A 486 -29.20 -12.97 -15.00
C LEU A 486 -28.52 -11.78 -14.31
N ALA A 487 -27.64 -11.06 -15.01
CA ALA A 487 -27.01 -9.83 -14.51
C ALA A 487 -28.05 -8.80 -14.09
N TRP A 488 -29.05 -8.55 -14.94
CA TRP A 488 -30.16 -7.63 -14.64
C TRP A 488 -30.93 -8.07 -13.39
N LYS A 489 -31.26 -9.36 -13.26
CA LYS A 489 -31.97 -9.91 -12.09
C LYS A 489 -31.17 -9.71 -10.80
N MET A 490 -29.86 -9.97 -10.82
CA MET A 490 -29.01 -9.79 -9.64
C MET A 490 -28.90 -8.31 -9.24
N LEU A 491 -28.69 -7.41 -10.19
CA LEU A 491 -28.57 -5.98 -9.93
C LEU A 491 -29.90 -5.35 -9.49
N ASN A 492 -31.03 -5.78 -10.06
CA ASN A 492 -32.34 -5.31 -9.61
C ASN A 492 -32.65 -5.82 -8.20
N THR A 493 -32.21 -7.02 -7.84
CA THR A 493 -32.32 -7.52 -6.46
C THR A 493 -31.46 -6.71 -5.50
N ALA A 494 -30.21 -6.38 -5.87
CA ALA A 494 -29.37 -5.47 -5.10
C ALA A 494 -30.04 -4.10 -4.90
N ARG A 495 -30.60 -3.51 -5.97
CA ARG A 495 -31.33 -2.24 -5.90
C ARG A 495 -32.50 -2.30 -4.91
N VAL A 496 -33.31 -3.36 -4.95
CA VAL A 496 -34.45 -3.56 -4.03
C VAL A 496 -33.99 -3.69 -2.57
N ILE A 497 -32.83 -4.31 -2.32
CA ILE A 497 -32.27 -4.42 -0.96
C ILE A 497 -31.79 -3.05 -0.47
N VAL A 498 -30.97 -2.36 -1.26
CA VAL A 498 -30.37 -1.08 -0.83
C VAL A 498 -31.41 0.05 -0.79
N ALA A 499 -32.50 -0.03 -1.58
CA ALA A 499 -33.62 0.91 -1.51
C ALA A 499 -34.40 0.87 -0.18
N LYS A 500 -34.27 -0.20 0.62
CA LYS A 500 -34.88 -0.27 1.97
C LYS A 500 -34.13 0.55 3.01
N SER A 501 -32.85 0.89 2.76
CA SER A 501 -32.09 1.80 3.62
C SER A 501 -32.39 3.25 3.20
N PRO A 502 -32.67 4.18 4.13
CA PRO A 502 -32.87 5.60 3.81
C PRO A 502 -31.55 6.32 3.46
N GLU A 503 -30.39 5.72 3.76
CA GLU A 503 -29.08 6.35 3.54
C GLU A 503 -28.75 6.48 2.06
N LYS A 504 -28.31 7.67 1.64
CA LYS A 504 -27.72 7.85 0.32
C LYS A 504 -26.29 7.30 0.41
N THR A 505 -25.91 6.36 -0.46
CA THR A 505 -24.59 5.72 -0.43
C THR A 505 -24.04 5.59 -1.84
N MET A 506 -22.71 5.54 -1.97
CA MET A 506 -22.05 5.30 -3.25
C MET A 506 -22.38 3.92 -3.84
N GLU A 507 -22.72 2.95 -3.00
CA GLU A 507 -23.18 1.63 -3.43
C GLU A 507 -24.49 1.73 -4.24
N LYS A 508 -25.45 2.57 -3.83
CA LYS A 508 -26.68 2.84 -4.60
C LYS A 508 -26.37 3.41 -5.97
N VAL A 509 -25.48 4.40 -6.01
CA VAL A 509 -25.07 5.07 -7.26
C VAL A 509 -24.44 4.04 -8.20
N ASN A 510 -23.52 3.21 -7.71
CA ASN A 510 -22.84 2.20 -8.53
C ASN A 510 -23.80 1.12 -9.06
N ILE A 511 -24.83 0.72 -8.28
CA ILE A 511 -25.87 -0.23 -8.72
C ILE A 511 -26.73 0.39 -9.82
N LEU A 512 -27.13 1.66 -9.68
CA LEU A 512 -27.96 2.36 -10.67
C LEU A 512 -27.21 2.56 -11.99
N ILE A 513 -25.92 2.93 -11.93
CA ILE A 513 -25.07 3.03 -13.12
C ILE A 513 -24.98 1.67 -13.84
N ALA A 514 -24.74 0.58 -13.10
CA ALA A 514 -24.68 -0.76 -13.69
C ALA A 514 -26.02 -1.20 -14.32
N LEU A 515 -27.16 -0.82 -13.73
CA LEU A 515 -28.48 -1.07 -14.32
C LEU A 515 -28.72 -0.22 -15.58
N ALA A 516 -28.28 1.03 -15.57
CA ALA A 516 -28.36 1.91 -16.74
C ALA A 516 -27.56 1.34 -17.91
N GLU A 517 -26.34 0.88 -17.63
CA GLU A 517 -25.48 0.21 -18.61
C GLU A 517 -26.13 -1.05 -19.20
N ILE A 518 -26.78 -1.88 -18.36
CA ILE A 518 -27.51 -3.06 -18.86
C ILE A 518 -28.70 -2.65 -19.72
N SER A 519 -29.47 -1.66 -19.28
CA SER A 519 -30.60 -1.14 -20.04
C SER A 519 -30.15 -0.58 -21.40
N MET A 520 -29.00 0.10 -21.48
CA MET A 520 -28.39 0.51 -22.76
C MET A 520 -28.04 -0.68 -23.63
N THR A 521 -27.44 -1.74 -23.06
CA THR A 521 -27.10 -2.95 -23.84
C THR A 521 -28.33 -3.72 -24.32
N ARG A 522 -29.48 -3.56 -23.64
CA ARG A 522 -30.79 -4.13 -24.03
C ARG A 522 -31.61 -3.19 -24.92
N GLU A 523 -31.02 -2.08 -25.38
CA GLU A 523 -31.67 -1.03 -26.17
C GLU A 523 -32.87 -0.33 -25.48
N ASP A 524 -33.03 -0.51 -24.16
CA ASP A 524 -34.04 0.16 -23.34
C ASP A 524 -33.51 1.51 -22.82
N ARG A 525 -33.53 2.50 -23.71
CA ARG A 525 -33.00 3.85 -23.42
C ARG A 525 -33.79 4.58 -22.35
N ASP A 526 -35.10 4.38 -22.28
CA ASP A 526 -35.96 5.10 -21.33
C ASP A 526 -35.65 4.67 -19.89
N SER A 527 -35.53 3.35 -19.64
CA SER A 527 -35.11 2.86 -18.32
C SER A 527 -33.67 3.25 -18.00
N SER A 528 -32.76 3.22 -18.99
CA SER A 528 -31.37 3.64 -18.77
C SER A 528 -31.26 5.09 -18.31
N ILE A 529 -31.95 5.99 -18.99
CA ILE A 529 -31.94 7.41 -18.67
C ILE A 529 -32.53 7.63 -17.27
N GLY A 530 -33.62 6.92 -16.94
CA GLY A 530 -34.21 6.94 -15.59
C GLY A 530 -33.21 6.55 -14.49
N TYR A 531 -32.44 5.48 -14.70
CA TYR A 531 -31.42 5.06 -13.73
C TYR A 531 -30.25 6.04 -13.61
N TYR A 532 -29.81 6.67 -14.70
CA TYR A 532 -28.78 7.71 -14.64
C TYR A 532 -29.28 8.96 -13.89
N PHE A 533 -30.52 9.38 -14.10
CA PHE A 533 -31.12 10.48 -13.34
C PHE A 533 -31.23 10.16 -11.85
N GLU A 534 -31.65 8.94 -11.49
CA GLU A 534 -31.70 8.51 -10.09
C GLU A 534 -30.29 8.46 -9.47
N ALA A 535 -29.29 8.00 -10.22
CA ALA A 535 -27.89 7.98 -9.81
C ALA A 535 -27.34 9.40 -9.59
N LEU A 536 -27.60 10.32 -10.52
CA LEU A 536 -27.23 11.75 -10.43
C LEU A 536 -27.89 12.42 -9.24
N ALA A 537 -29.19 12.21 -9.02
CA ALA A 537 -29.90 12.81 -7.89
C ALA A 537 -29.31 12.34 -6.55
N ILE A 538 -28.95 11.06 -6.42
CA ILE A 538 -28.27 10.57 -5.21
C ILE A 538 -26.85 11.15 -5.11
N LEU A 539 -26.13 11.22 -6.23
CA LEU A 539 -24.76 11.72 -6.29
C LEU A 539 -24.69 13.23 -5.93
N GLU A 540 -25.60 14.07 -6.42
CA GLU A 540 -25.72 15.51 -6.09
C GLU A 540 -25.91 15.77 -4.58
N HIS A 541 -26.38 14.78 -3.82
CA HIS A 541 -26.47 14.84 -2.36
C HIS A 541 -25.25 14.29 -1.63
N LEU A 542 -24.43 13.49 -2.29
CA LEU A 542 -23.24 12.85 -1.72
C LEU A 542 -21.96 13.62 -2.00
N VAL A 543 -21.92 14.38 -3.08
CA VAL A 543 -20.72 15.08 -3.55
C VAL A 543 -21.05 16.50 -3.99
N ARG A 544 -20.05 17.40 -4.00
CA ARG A 544 -20.24 18.79 -4.42
C ARG A 544 -20.61 18.89 -5.90
N PRO A 545 -21.32 19.96 -6.34
CA PRO A 545 -21.82 20.09 -7.73
C PRO A 545 -20.75 20.03 -8.84
N ASP A 546 -19.48 20.27 -8.49
CA ASP A 546 -18.29 20.26 -9.34
C ASP A 546 -17.56 18.91 -9.38
N HIS A 547 -18.09 17.87 -8.72
CA HIS A 547 -17.47 16.56 -8.64
C HIS A 547 -17.49 15.82 -10.00
N PHE A 548 -16.36 15.24 -10.42
CA PHE A 548 -16.21 14.63 -11.76
C PHE A 548 -17.25 13.54 -12.08
N ARG A 549 -17.68 12.73 -11.11
CA ARG A 549 -18.76 11.73 -11.33
C ARG A 549 -20.10 12.38 -11.72
N ILE A 550 -20.37 13.61 -11.31
CA ILE A 550 -21.54 14.37 -11.75
C ILE A 550 -21.32 14.80 -13.21
N VAL A 551 -20.12 15.27 -13.53
CA VAL A 551 -19.71 15.68 -14.89
C VAL A 551 -19.69 14.51 -15.88
N ASP A 552 -19.33 13.30 -15.46
CA ASP A 552 -19.32 12.10 -16.31
C ASP A 552 -20.73 11.56 -16.59
N LEU A 553 -21.67 11.73 -15.65
CA LEU A 553 -23.05 11.25 -15.81
C LEU A 553 -23.94 12.26 -16.55
N TYR A 554 -23.65 13.57 -16.48
CA TYR A 554 -24.43 14.62 -17.17
C TYR A 554 -24.57 14.39 -18.69
N PRO A 555 -23.51 14.07 -19.46
CA PRO A 555 -23.61 13.76 -20.89
C PRO A 555 -24.42 12.49 -21.20
N LEU A 556 -24.42 11.52 -20.29
CA LEU A 556 -25.14 10.25 -20.44
C LEU A 556 -26.66 10.38 -20.21
N CYS A 557 -27.09 11.46 -19.55
CA CYS A 557 -28.48 11.90 -19.45
C CYS A 557 -28.97 12.77 -20.63
N GLY A 558 -28.12 12.95 -21.66
CA GLY A 558 -28.17 14.02 -22.66
C GLY A 558 -29.52 14.61 -23.11
N ASP A 559 -29.56 15.94 -23.04
CA ASP A 559 -30.25 16.91 -23.91
C ASP A 559 -31.79 16.99 -23.88
N LYS A 560 -32.38 17.00 -22.68
CA LYS A 560 -33.68 17.63 -22.45
C LYS A 560 -33.65 18.52 -21.19
N SER A 561 -33.59 19.84 -21.41
CA SER A 561 -33.80 20.96 -20.48
C SER A 561 -32.85 21.02 -19.27
N VAL A 562 -32.00 22.03 -19.09
CA VAL A 562 -32.40 23.43 -18.84
C VAL A 562 -31.43 24.39 -19.54
N SER A 563 -31.83 24.90 -20.70
CA SER A 563 -31.55 26.29 -21.07
C SER A 563 -32.79 27.11 -20.74
N ASN A 564 -32.56 28.26 -20.12
CA ASN A 564 -33.49 29.36 -19.83
C ASN A 564 -34.53 29.17 -18.71
N SER A 565 -34.14 29.62 -17.51
CA SER A 565 -34.83 30.64 -16.69
C SER A 565 -34.22 30.61 -15.28
N ALA A 566 -33.85 31.67 -14.58
CA ALA A 566 -33.80 33.10 -14.80
C ALA A 566 -32.94 33.69 -13.66
N VAL A 567 -32.18 34.76 -13.97
CA VAL A 567 -31.64 35.83 -13.08
C VAL A 567 -30.82 35.41 -11.85
#